data_AF-A0A9D2LUZ6-F1
#
_entry.id   AF-A0A9D2LUZ6-F1
#
_cell.length_a   1.000
_cell.length_b   1.000
_cell.length_c   1.000
_cell.angle_alpha   90.00
_cell.angle_beta   90.00
_cell.angle_gamma   90.00
#
_symmetry.space_group_name_H-M   'P 1'
#
loop_
_entity.id
_entity.type
_entity.pdbx_description
1 polymer ?
#
loop_
_entity_poly.entity_id
_entity_poly.type
_entity_poly.pdbx_seq_one_letter_code
_entity_poly.pdbx_strand_id
1 'polypeptide(L)'
;MINTIEPSKAQKYPRQIWAAVRKQESLVCDQNLYSPSESNEDTPYLTMHNGFSVFNVNYVSRGYQILTNLPAADVPLLLERYHFQASVLFQEQTKRYSLPQSPAYRVQIRGIRGMESKSAAEILMLPNGKEILTEARNNLYQNLSKYRKNAAMIEAIDDAIGLYNRGMLQRVKGSISLPPLYKKDFKYKKVKDGNGNNLVYHILIECLPGESLPWRFSLTNYFAPLRTSKGLTQPDTRQRTNEHKKQVYVTEEEMALLIYRIQRTMECFENNMFAKQWAFASKALHQYREKSL
;
A
#
# COMPACT_ATOMS: atom_id res chain seq x y z
N MET A 1 42.40 -28.41 -21.20
CA MET A 1 40.99 -28.69 -20.85
C MET A 1 40.29 -27.35 -20.70
N ILE A 2 39.44 -27.00 -21.67
CA ILE A 2 38.63 -25.78 -21.62
C ILE A 2 37.44 -26.13 -20.74
N ASN A 3 37.37 -25.56 -19.54
CA ASN A 3 36.18 -25.66 -18.70
C ASN A 3 35.06 -24.90 -19.39
N THR A 4 34.22 -25.63 -20.11
CA THR A 4 32.90 -25.17 -20.55
C THR A 4 32.08 -24.89 -19.29
N ILE A 5 32.00 -23.62 -18.91
CA ILE A 5 31.05 -23.16 -17.90
C ILE A 5 29.67 -23.31 -18.54
N GLU A 6 28.88 -24.29 -18.07
CA GLU A 6 27.46 -24.35 -18.39
C GLU A 6 26.80 -23.01 -18.07
N PRO A 7 25.92 -22.47 -18.93
CA PRO A 7 25.17 -21.26 -18.60
C PRO A 7 24.35 -21.57 -17.35
N SER A 8 24.71 -20.97 -16.22
CA SER A 8 23.96 -21.10 -14.98
C SER A 8 22.51 -20.70 -15.28
N LYS A 9 21.54 -21.52 -14.84
CA LYS A 9 20.12 -21.19 -14.96
C LYS A 9 19.91 -19.81 -14.34
N ALA A 10 19.72 -18.79 -15.17
CA ALA A 10 19.61 -17.41 -14.73
C ALA A 10 18.54 -17.31 -13.63
N GLN A 11 18.89 -16.69 -12.51
CA GLN A 11 17.98 -16.56 -11.38
C GLN A 11 16.71 -15.80 -11.80
N LYS A 12 15.55 -16.38 -11.49
CA LYS A 12 14.25 -15.74 -11.72
C LYS A 12 14.11 -14.59 -10.72
N TYR A 13 13.96 -13.35 -11.21
CA TYR A 13 13.78 -12.12 -10.43
C TYR A 13 15.01 -11.65 -9.62
N PRO A 14 16.15 -11.37 -10.28
CA PRO A 14 17.42 -11.09 -9.60
C PRO A 14 17.44 -9.75 -8.82
N ARG A 15 16.46 -8.87 -9.05
CA ARG A 15 16.34 -7.56 -8.38
C ARG A 15 15.12 -7.46 -7.47
N GLN A 16 14.40 -8.55 -7.28
CA GLN A 16 13.21 -8.55 -6.45
C GLN A 16 13.61 -8.49 -4.99
N ILE A 17 13.15 -7.45 -4.31
CA ILE A 17 13.38 -7.30 -2.88
C ILE A 17 12.22 -7.86 -2.08
N TRP A 18 10.99 -7.91 -2.58
CA TRP A 18 9.83 -8.37 -1.81
C TRP A 18 8.69 -8.92 -2.68
N ALA A 19 7.86 -9.79 -2.10
CA ALA A 19 6.58 -10.23 -2.69
C ALA A 19 5.55 -10.61 -1.63
N ALA A 20 4.30 -10.21 -1.87
CA ALA A 20 3.11 -10.85 -1.32
C ALA A 20 2.48 -11.75 -2.38
N VAL A 21 2.74 -13.06 -2.30
CA VAL A 21 2.24 -14.06 -3.25
C VAL A 21 0.88 -14.57 -2.78
N ARG A 22 -0.07 -14.62 -3.71
CA ARG A 22 -1.36 -15.31 -3.59
C ARG A 22 -1.48 -16.30 -4.76
N LYS A 23 -2.47 -17.20 -4.73
CA LYS A 23 -2.56 -18.37 -5.63
C LYS A 23 -2.16 -18.11 -7.10
N GLN A 24 -2.74 -17.10 -7.75
CA GLN A 24 -2.48 -16.78 -9.15
C GLN A 24 -2.03 -15.33 -9.37
N GLU A 25 -1.75 -14.61 -8.29
CA GLU A 25 -1.54 -13.18 -8.30
C GLU A 25 -0.48 -12.81 -7.27
N SER A 26 0.38 -11.85 -7.60
CA SER A 26 1.43 -11.38 -6.69
C SER A 26 1.53 -9.86 -6.75
N LEU A 27 1.70 -9.24 -5.58
CA LEU A 27 2.25 -7.89 -5.49
C LEU A 27 3.76 -8.04 -5.25
N VAL A 28 4.58 -7.47 -6.12
CA VAL A 28 6.04 -7.60 -6.07
C VAL A 28 6.68 -6.22 -5.99
N CYS A 29 7.86 -6.16 -5.37
CA CYS A 29 8.68 -4.97 -5.32
C CYS A 29 10.09 -5.32 -5.81
N ASP A 30 10.49 -4.70 -6.92
CA ASP A 30 11.85 -4.78 -7.45
C ASP A 30 12.60 -3.48 -7.19
N GLN A 31 13.91 -3.57 -6.97
CA GLN A 31 14.76 -2.40 -6.86
C GLN A 31 15.35 -2.01 -8.21
N ASN A 32 15.31 -0.72 -8.53
CA ASN A 32 16.05 -0.13 -9.63
C ASN A 32 16.67 1.18 -9.15
N LEU A 33 17.72 1.08 -8.36
CA LEU A 33 18.44 2.22 -7.79
C LEU A 33 19.59 2.64 -8.70
N TYR A 34 19.83 3.95 -8.73
CA TYR A 34 20.85 4.58 -9.56
C TYR A 34 21.75 5.49 -8.72
N SER A 35 23.02 5.52 -9.10
CA SER A 35 24.01 6.50 -8.65
C SER A 35 24.64 7.16 -9.88
N PRO A 36 25.02 8.45 -9.80
CA PRO A 36 25.61 9.16 -10.93
C PRO A 36 26.85 8.45 -11.49
N SER A 37 26.97 8.42 -12.83
CA SER A 37 28.22 8.02 -13.49
C SER A 37 29.18 9.20 -13.58
N GLU A 38 30.48 8.93 -13.73
CA GLU A 38 31.51 9.97 -13.93
C GLU A 38 31.23 10.86 -15.16
N SER A 39 30.56 10.32 -16.18
CA SER A 39 30.17 11.05 -17.39
C SER A 39 28.87 11.86 -17.26
N ASN A 40 28.23 11.88 -16.08
CA ASN A 40 26.98 12.59 -15.87
C ASN A 40 27.26 13.99 -15.32
N GLU A 41 27.18 14.99 -16.20
CA GLU A 41 27.49 16.39 -15.85
C GLU A 41 26.33 17.09 -15.12
N ASP A 42 25.11 16.58 -15.23
CA ASP A 42 23.90 17.24 -14.74
C ASP A 42 23.54 16.89 -13.29
N THR A 43 24.17 15.85 -12.72
CA THR A 43 23.84 15.35 -11.38
C THR A 43 25.06 15.30 -10.47
N PRO A 44 25.06 15.99 -9.31
CA PRO A 44 26.16 15.90 -8.36
C PRO A 44 26.40 14.45 -7.90
N TYR A 45 27.67 14.02 -7.90
CA TYR A 45 28.06 12.62 -7.63
C TYR A 45 27.52 12.06 -6.31
N LEU A 46 27.46 12.88 -5.27
CA LEU A 46 26.98 12.47 -3.95
C LEU A 46 25.44 12.45 -3.82
N THR A 47 24.71 12.97 -4.82
CA THR A 47 23.24 12.89 -4.87
C THR A 47 22.79 11.54 -5.40
N MET A 48 23.07 10.49 -4.62
CA MET A 48 22.56 9.14 -4.89
C MET A 48 21.03 9.14 -4.88
N HIS A 49 20.43 8.16 -5.57
CA HIS A 49 18.98 8.04 -5.69
C HIS A 49 18.27 9.15 -6.48
N ASN A 50 19.01 10.03 -7.15
CA ASN A 50 18.43 10.96 -8.13
C ASN A 50 18.04 10.25 -9.45
N GLY A 51 17.24 10.91 -10.28
CA GLY A 51 16.89 10.46 -11.63
C GLY A 51 15.94 9.26 -11.66
N PHE A 52 16.37 8.16 -12.29
CA PHE A 52 15.54 6.98 -12.55
C PHE A 52 15.41 6.01 -11.37
N SER A 53 15.90 6.39 -10.19
CA SER A 53 15.88 5.52 -9.00
C SER A 53 14.46 5.29 -8.50
N VAL A 54 14.00 4.05 -8.61
CA VAL A 54 12.64 3.66 -8.24
C VAL A 54 12.63 2.27 -7.61
N PHE A 55 11.65 2.04 -6.76
CA PHE A 55 11.15 0.72 -6.43
C PHE A 55 9.94 0.44 -7.33
N ASN A 56 10.00 -0.65 -8.10
CA ASN A 56 8.91 -1.05 -8.98
C ASN A 56 7.91 -1.89 -8.20
N VAL A 57 6.81 -1.27 -7.77
CA VAL A 57 5.72 -1.95 -7.05
C VAL A 57 4.71 -2.43 -8.09
N ASN A 58 4.82 -3.67 -8.50
CA ASN A 58 4.04 -4.21 -9.61
C ASN A 58 3.06 -5.26 -9.12
N TYR A 59 1.87 -5.25 -9.70
CA TYR A 59 0.94 -6.37 -9.56
C TYR A 59 1.05 -7.26 -10.79
N VAL A 60 1.17 -8.56 -10.56
CA VAL A 60 1.34 -9.57 -11.60
C VAL A 60 0.27 -10.64 -11.42
N SER A 61 -0.49 -10.92 -12.48
CA SER A 61 -1.49 -11.99 -12.52
C SER A 61 -1.30 -12.83 -13.80
N ARG A 62 -1.99 -13.98 -13.87
CA ARG A 62 -2.03 -14.82 -15.08
C ARG A 62 -2.80 -14.11 -16.20
N GLY A 63 -2.10 -13.29 -16.98
CA GLY A 63 -2.62 -12.67 -18.19
C GLY A 63 -2.49 -11.15 -18.26
N TYR A 64 -2.20 -10.47 -17.14
CA TYR A 64 -1.92 -9.04 -17.13
C TYR A 64 -1.03 -8.63 -15.96
N GLN A 65 -0.45 -7.44 -16.09
CA GLN A 65 0.35 -6.80 -15.06
C GLN A 65 -0.05 -5.33 -14.93
N ILE A 66 0.09 -4.80 -13.72
CA ILE A 66 -0.03 -3.36 -13.45
C ILE A 66 1.34 -2.91 -12.96
N LEU A 67 1.96 -2.03 -13.74
CA LEU A 67 3.31 -1.53 -13.49
C LEU A 67 3.23 -0.18 -12.80
N THR A 68 3.82 -0.06 -11.61
CA THR A 68 3.92 1.23 -10.91
C THR A 68 5.33 1.47 -10.38
N ASN A 69 5.64 2.73 -10.10
CA ASN A 69 6.92 3.12 -9.53
C ASN A 69 6.70 3.93 -8.26
N LEU A 70 7.52 3.63 -7.27
CA LEU A 70 7.73 4.40 -6.05
C LEU A 70 9.15 5.00 -6.14
N PRO A 71 9.28 6.30 -6.47
CA PRO A 71 10.58 6.96 -6.54
C PRO A 71 11.36 6.83 -5.24
N ALA A 72 12.66 6.54 -5.32
CA ALA A 72 13.51 6.42 -4.15
C ALA A 72 13.56 7.72 -3.32
N ALA A 73 13.49 8.88 -3.99
CA ALA A 73 13.40 10.18 -3.34
C ALA A 73 12.14 10.37 -2.46
N ASP A 74 11.06 9.61 -2.72
CA ASP A 74 9.83 9.68 -1.92
C ASP A 74 9.90 8.79 -0.66
N VAL A 75 10.91 7.90 -0.55
CA VAL A 75 11.01 6.90 0.52
C VAL A 75 11.13 7.50 1.92
N PRO A 76 11.96 8.53 2.20
CA PRO A 76 12.11 9.05 3.56
C PRO A 76 10.78 9.46 4.20
N LEU A 77 9.96 10.23 3.48
CA LEU A 77 8.64 10.64 3.95
C LEU A 77 7.67 9.45 4.08
N LEU A 78 7.79 8.46 3.20
CA LEU A 78 7.01 7.23 3.27
C LEU A 78 7.33 6.44 4.55
N LEU A 79 8.61 6.34 4.94
CA LEU A 79 9.03 5.67 6.17
C LEU A 79 8.45 6.37 7.41
N GLU A 80 8.59 7.70 7.49
CA GLU A 80 8.04 8.49 8.60
C GLU A 80 6.52 8.29 8.75
N ARG A 81 5.79 8.37 7.63
CA ARG A 81 4.35 8.13 7.63
C ARG A 81 3.99 6.70 8.02
N TYR A 82 4.75 5.72 7.56
CA TYR A 82 4.51 4.33 7.91
C TYR A 82 4.68 4.12 9.42
N HIS A 83 5.76 4.59 10.02
CA HIS A 83 5.98 4.45 11.46
C HIS A 83 4.87 5.10 12.29
N PHE A 84 4.43 6.29 11.90
CA PHE A 84 3.28 6.94 12.54
C PHE A 84 2.01 6.09 12.41
N GLN A 85 1.65 5.67 11.19
CA GLN A 85 0.42 4.92 10.97
C GLN A 85 0.45 3.52 11.60
N ALA A 86 1.60 2.84 11.62
CA ALA A 86 1.80 1.57 12.32
C ALA A 86 1.63 1.72 13.84
N SER A 87 2.09 2.84 14.42
CA SER A 87 1.87 3.13 15.85
C SER A 87 0.38 3.29 16.17
N VAL A 88 -0.40 3.90 15.26
CA VAL A 88 -1.86 4.01 15.38
C VAL A 88 -2.52 2.64 15.28
N LEU A 89 -2.09 1.78 14.34
CA LEU A 89 -2.60 0.41 14.23
C LEU A 89 -2.37 -0.38 15.52
N PHE A 90 -1.19 -0.27 16.11
CA PHE A 90 -0.88 -0.92 17.38
C PHE A 90 -1.78 -0.43 18.51
N GLN A 91 -2.02 0.89 18.59
CA GLN A 91 -2.95 1.47 19.57
C GLN A 91 -4.40 1.00 19.37
N GLU A 92 -4.85 0.82 18.13
CA GLU A 92 -6.19 0.29 17.85
C GLU A 92 -6.30 -1.19 18.19
N GLN A 93 -5.25 -1.98 17.95
CA GLN A 93 -5.20 -3.38 18.38
C GLN A 93 -5.25 -3.48 19.91
N THR A 94 -4.46 -2.69 20.64
CA THR A 94 -4.48 -2.70 22.12
C THR A 94 -5.84 -2.27 22.67
N LYS A 95 -6.48 -1.27 22.07
CA LYS A 95 -7.87 -0.92 22.41
C LYS A 95 -8.81 -2.10 22.22
N ARG A 96 -8.70 -2.86 21.12
CA ARG A 96 -9.52 -4.07 20.90
C ARG A 96 -9.27 -5.18 21.90
N TYR A 97 -8.03 -5.35 22.37
CA TYR A 97 -7.72 -6.28 23.45
C TYR A 97 -8.25 -5.79 24.81
N SER A 98 -8.38 -4.48 25.00
CA SER A 98 -8.97 -3.85 26.19
C SER A 98 -10.50 -3.74 26.15
N LEU A 99 -11.12 -3.86 24.97
CA LEU A 99 -12.57 -3.94 24.86
C LEU A 99 -13.02 -5.21 25.61
N PRO A 100 -14.12 -5.14 26.38
CA PRO A 100 -14.66 -6.32 27.02
C PRO A 100 -14.78 -7.45 26.00
N GLN A 101 -14.46 -8.70 26.37
CA GLN A 101 -14.63 -9.92 25.54
C GLN A 101 -16.08 -10.14 25.03
N SER A 102 -16.97 -9.22 25.36
CA SER A 102 -18.35 -9.06 24.94
C SER A 102 -18.55 -9.33 23.44
N PRO A 103 -19.51 -10.21 23.09
CA PRO A 103 -19.90 -10.46 21.70
C PRO A 103 -20.44 -9.19 21.00
N ALA A 104 -20.88 -8.18 21.75
CA ALA A 104 -21.37 -6.90 21.23
C ALA A 104 -20.40 -6.20 20.24
N TYR A 105 -19.09 -6.36 20.45
CA TYR A 105 -18.03 -5.72 19.66
C TYR A 105 -17.40 -6.62 18.59
N ARG A 106 -17.71 -7.93 18.59
CA ARG A 106 -16.99 -8.93 17.78
C ARG A 106 -17.86 -9.66 16.76
N VAL A 107 -19.14 -9.85 17.06
CA VAL A 107 -20.06 -10.55 16.16
C VAL A 107 -20.64 -9.56 15.16
N GLN A 108 -20.40 -9.80 13.88
CA GLN A 108 -21.01 -9.05 12.78
C GLN A 108 -22.50 -9.42 12.67
N ILE A 109 -23.36 -8.41 12.56
CA ILE A 109 -24.79 -8.58 12.38
C ILE A 109 -25.08 -8.65 10.88
N ARG A 110 -25.36 -9.86 10.39
CA ARG A 110 -25.64 -10.12 8.97
C ARG A 110 -27.14 -10.13 8.71
N GLY A 111 -27.54 -9.77 7.49
CA GLY A 111 -28.94 -9.74 7.07
C GLY A 111 -29.61 -8.36 7.16
N ILE A 112 -28.88 -7.33 7.60
CA ILE A 112 -29.30 -5.93 7.52
C ILE A 112 -28.57 -5.29 6.33
N ARG A 113 -29.35 -4.84 5.34
CA ARG A 113 -28.80 -4.27 4.10
C ARG A 113 -27.91 -3.06 4.42
N GLY A 114 -26.65 -3.11 3.96
CA GLY A 114 -25.69 -2.03 4.16
C GLY A 114 -25.02 -1.98 5.54
N MET A 115 -25.26 -2.99 6.39
CA MET A 115 -24.61 -3.12 7.70
C MET A 115 -23.97 -4.49 7.89
N GLU A 116 -23.77 -5.28 6.83
CA GLU A 116 -23.34 -6.68 6.96
C GLU A 116 -21.93 -6.86 7.58
N SER A 117 -21.12 -5.80 7.60
CA SER A 117 -19.79 -5.78 8.23
C SER A 117 -19.76 -5.21 9.66
N LYS A 118 -20.89 -4.68 10.17
CA LYS A 118 -20.95 -3.98 11.46
C LYS A 118 -21.34 -4.91 12.61
N SER A 119 -20.75 -4.66 13.77
CA SER A 119 -21.15 -5.27 15.05
C SER A 119 -22.37 -4.57 15.67
N ALA A 120 -23.00 -5.21 16.65
CA ALA A 120 -24.13 -4.64 17.37
C ALA A 120 -23.74 -3.31 18.08
N ALA A 121 -22.54 -3.25 18.68
CA ALA A 121 -22.04 -2.03 19.31
C ALA A 121 -21.90 -0.86 18.32
N GLU A 122 -21.44 -1.13 17.09
CA GLU A 122 -21.31 -0.10 16.04
C GLU A 122 -22.67 0.37 15.51
N ILE A 123 -23.64 -0.54 15.37
CA ILE A 123 -24.99 -0.19 14.89
C ILE A 123 -25.69 0.70 15.93
N LEU A 124 -25.57 0.40 17.23
CA LEU A 124 -26.16 1.20 18.32
C LEU A 124 -25.67 2.65 18.37
N MET A 125 -24.52 2.95 17.78
CA MET A 125 -23.97 4.31 17.72
C MET A 125 -24.59 5.16 16.60
N LEU A 126 -25.41 4.58 15.72
CA LEU A 126 -26.17 5.31 14.69
C LEU A 126 -27.40 6.00 15.28
N PRO A 127 -27.91 7.09 14.65
CA PRO A 127 -29.08 7.84 15.16
C PRO A 127 -30.32 6.98 15.43
N ASN A 128 -30.54 5.91 14.67
CA ASN A 128 -31.64 4.95 14.79
C ASN A 128 -31.16 3.53 15.14
N GLY A 129 -29.94 3.41 15.68
CA GLY A 129 -29.27 2.12 15.91
C GLY A 129 -30.04 1.14 16.78
N LYS A 130 -30.71 1.64 17.83
CA LYS A 130 -31.48 0.82 18.76
C LYS A 130 -32.71 0.20 18.11
N GLU A 131 -33.41 0.96 17.27
CA GLU A 131 -34.58 0.47 16.52
C GLU A 131 -34.15 -0.60 15.51
N ILE A 132 -33.10 -0.33 14.73
CA ILE A 132 -32.52 -1.27 13.76
C ILE A 132 -32.17 -2.61 14.44
N LEU A 133 -31.47 -2.57 15.58
CA LEU A 133 -31.09 -3.79 16.26
C LEU A 133 -32.27 -4.53 16.88
N THR A 134 -33.28 -3.81 17.37
CA THR A 134 -34.47 -4.44 17.94
C THR A 134 -35.24 -5.21 16.86
N GLU A 135 -35.39 -4.61 15.68
CA GLU A 135 -36.02 -5.27 14.52
C GLU A 135 -35.19 -6.48 14.04
N ALA A 136 -33.87 -6.28 13.89
CA ALA A 136 -32.96 -7.35 13.49
C ALA A 136 -33.00 -8.53 14.47
N ARG A 137 -33.00 -8.26 15.78
CA ARG A 137 -33.10 -9.29 16.82
C ARG A 137 -34.37 -10.12 16.68
N ASN A 138 -35.52 -9.46 16.49
CA ASN A 138 -36.80 -10.14 16.34
C ASN A 138 -36.81 -11.06 15.11
N ASN A 139 -36.30 -10.57 13.98
CA ASN A 139 -36.19 -11.36 12.74
C ASN A 139 -35.23 -12.55 12.91
N LEU A 140 -34.09 -12.35 13.57
CA LEU A 140 -33.12 -13.41 13.86
C LEU A 140 -33.72 -14.49 14.77
N TYR A 141 -34.47 -14.07 15.79
CA TYR A 141 -35.13 -14.97 16.75
C TYR A 141 -36.22 -15.82 16.08
N GLN A 142 -37.09 -15.20 15.28
CA GLN A 142 -38.13 -15.93 14.54
C GLN A 142 -37.57 -17.00 13.60
N ASN A 143 -36.36 -16.77 13.08
CA ASN A 143 -35.68 -17.70 12.17
C ASN A 143 -34.62 -18.58 12.85
N LEU A 144 -34.54 -18.57 14.18
CA LEU A 144 -33.51 -19.28 14.94
C LEU A 144 -33.57 -20.81 14.75
N SER A 145 -34.79 -21.36 14.66
CA SER A 145 -35.02 -22.79 14.40
C SER A 145 -34.50 -23.24 13.03
N LYS A 146 -34.50 -22.33 12.04
CA LYS A 146 -34.02 -22.59 10.68
C LYS A 146 -32.52 -22.33 10.54
N TYR A 147 -31.99 -21.32 11.23
CA TYR A 147 -30.60 -20.91 11.12
C TYR A 147 -29.95 -20.78 12.50
N ARG A 148 -29.31 -21.87 12.95
CA ARG A 148 -28.64 -21.94 14.27
C ARG A 148 -27.57 -20.86 14.49
N LYS A 149 -26.96 -20.34 13.42
CA LYS A 149 -25.97 -19.25 13.46
C LYS A 149 -26.56 -17.92 13.95
N ASN A 150 -27.89 -17.76 13.95
CA ASN A 150 -28.56 -16.57 14.47
C ASN A 150 -28.36 -16.41 15.98
N ALA A 151 -28.12 -17.49 16.73
CA ALA A 151 -27.91 -17.44 18.18
C ALA A 151 -26.81 -16.45 18.60
N ALA A 152 -25.66 -16.52 17.94
CA ALA A 152 -24.52 -15.64 18.24
C ALA A 152 -24.81 -14.16 17.93
N MET A 153 -25.61 -13.89 16.89
CA MET A 153 -26.02 -12.51 16.55
C MET A 153 -27.05 -11.97 17.55
N ILE A 154 -27.98 -12.81 18.01
CA ILE A 154 -28.95 -12.44 19.04
C ILE A 154 -28.22 -12.12 20.35
N GLU A 155 -27.30 -12.98 20.77
CA GLU A 155 -26.46 -12.79 21.96
C GLU A 155 -25.67 -11.47 21.89
N ALA A 156 -25.06 -11.19 20.73
CA ALA A 156 -24.33 -9.94 20.52
C ALA A 156 -25.23 -8.71 20.60
N ILE A 157 -26.45 -8.77 20.06
CA ILE A 157 -27.42 -7.68 20.14
C ILE A 157 -27.86 -7.46 21.58
N ASP A 158 -28.21 -8.52 22.30
CA ASP A 158 -28.67 -8.47 23.69
C ASP A 158 -27.60 -7.88 24.61
N ASP A 159 -26.35 -8.34 24.45
CA ASP A 159 -25.24 -7.82 25.23
C ASP A 159 -24.93 -6.35 24.89
N ALA A 160 -24.99 -5.97 23.61
CA ALA A 160 -24.80 -4.58 23.19
C ALA A 160 -25.87 -3.63 23.76
N ILE A 161 -27.15 -4.03 23.71
CA ILE A 161 -28.26 -3.27 24.31
C ILE A 161 -28.10 -3.20 25.83
N GLY A 162 -27.70 -4.31 26.47
CA GLY A 162 -27.45 -4.36 27.91
C GLY A 162 -26.31 -3.44 28.34
N LEU A 163 -25.21 -3.39 27.59
CA LEU A 163 -24.11 -2.44 27.81
C LEU A 163 -24.56 -0.99 27.58
N TYR A 164 -25.36 -0.73 26.54
CA TYR A 164 -25.87 0.60 26.22
C TYR A 164 -26.77 1.14 27.33
N ASN A 165 -27.74 0.35 27.78
CA ASN A 165 -28.66 0.75 28.84
C ASN A 165 -27.95 0.99 30.19
N ARG A 166 -26.81 0.33 30.44
CA ARG A 166 -26.00 0.54 31.64
C ARG A 166 -24.98 1.68 31.51
N GLY A 167 -24.93 2.38 30.37
CA GLY A 167 -23.92 3.40 30.08
C GLY A 167 -22.49 2.86 29.93
N MET A 168 -22.34 1.53 29.79
CA MET A 168 -21.05 0.84 29.68
C MET A 168 -20.67 0.51 28.23
N LEU A 169 -21.52 0.86 27.26
CA LEU A 169 -21.16 0.73 25.85
C LEU A 169 -20.10 1.78 25.52
N GLN A 170 -18.84 1.35 25.46
CA GLN A 170 -17.75 2.19 25.04
C GLN A 170 -18.00 2.57 23.57
N ARG A 171 -17.84 3.86 23.27
CA ARG A 171 -17.84 4.30 21.87
C ARG A 171 -16.74 3.53 21.15
N VAL A 172 -17.15 2.67 20.21
CA VAL A 172 -16.31 2.31 19.08
C VAL A 172 -16.10 3.63 18.36
N LYS A 173 -15.05 4.39 18.73
CA LYS A 173 -14.76 5.66 18.09
C LYS A 173 -14.64 5.37 16.60
N GLY A 174 -15.31 6.22 15.80
CA GLY A 174 -15.41 6.04 14.35
C GLY A 174 -14.05 5.77 13.72
N SER A 175 -14.08 5.05 12.60
CA SER A 175 -12.92 4.69 11.78
C SER A 175 -11.89 5.82 11.81
N ILE A 176 -10.73 5.59 12.43
CA ILE A 176 -9.65 6.57 12.38
C ILE A 176 -9.31 6.79 10.91
N SER A 177 -9.59 8.00 10.43
CA SER A 177 -9.26 8.39 9.07
C SER A 177 -7.80 8.84 9.06
N LEU A 178 -6.94 8.03 8.45
CA LEU A 178 -5.53 8.35 8.26
C LEU A 178 -5.33 8.92 6.85
N PRO A 179 -4.41 9.88 6.67
CA PRO A 179 -4.01 10.29 5.33
C PRO A 179 -3.39 9.11 4.58
N PRO A 180 -3.42 9.10 3.23
CA PRO A 180 -2.71 8.09 2.46
C PRO A 180 -1.25 8.00 2.87
N LEU A 181 -0.75 6.77 3.04
CA LEU A 181 0.66 6.52 3.27
C LEU A 181 1.47 7.06 2.09
N TYR A 182 1.03 6.71 0.88
CA TYR A 182 1.67 7.14 -0.36
C TYR A 182 0.64 7.36 -1.45
N LYS A 183 0.88 8.37 -2.29
CA LYS A 183 0.04 8.66 -3.45
C LYS A 183 0.90 9.25 -4.56
N LYS A 184 0.80 8.68 -5.76
CA LYS A 184 1.38 9.27 -6.98
C LYS A 184 0.33 9.34 -8.07
N ASP A 185 0.02 10.57 -8.48
CA ASP A 185 -1.00 10.82 -9.49
C ASP A 185 -0.40 10.76 -10.91
N PHE A 186 -1.03 9.91 -11.74
CA PHE A 186 -0.98 9.89 -13.21
C PHE A 186 0.38 10.21 -13.83
N LYS A 187 1.38 9.37 -13.55
CA LYS A 187 2.70 9.44 -14.17
C LYS A 187 2.78 8.54 -15.38
N TYR A 188 3.36 9.03 -16.47
CA TYR A 188 3.59 8.23 -17.66
C TYR A 188 4.95 7.52 -17.62
N LYS A 189 5.02 6.39 -18.31
CA LYS A 189 6.23 5.64 -18.65
C LYS A 189 6.46 5.75 -20.15
N LYS A 190 7.71 5.60 -20.58
CA LYS A 190 8.10 5.56 -22.01
C LYS A 190 7.64 4.30 -22.76
N VAL A 191 6.80 3.47 -22.14
CA VAL A 191 6.20 2.27 -22.76
C VAL A 191 5.00 2.71 -23.56
N LYS A 192 4.90 2.30 -24.83
CA LYS A 192 3.83 2.71 -25.75
C LYS A 192 2.92 1.55 -26.16
N ASP A 193 1.66 1.86 -26.46
CA ASP A 193 0.75 0.94 -27.15
C ASP A 193 0.91 1.01 -28.68
N GLY A 194 0.11 0.22 -29.41
CA GLY A 194 0.10 0.23 -30.88
C GLY A 194 -0.34 1.56 -31.50
N ASN A 195 -0.97 2.45 -30.73
CA ASN A 195 -1.40 3.79 -31.16
C ASN A 195 -0.39 4.89 -30.78
N GLY A 196 0.75 4.52 -30.17
CA GLY A 196 1.77 5.47 -29.71
C GLY A 196 1.44 6.19 -28.40
N ASN A 197 0.35 5.83 -27.72
CA ASN A 197 -0.02 6.33 -26.40
C ASN A 197 0.94 5.80 -25.34
N ASN A 198 1.19 6.59 -24.30
CA ASN A 198 2.11 6.18 -23.22
C ASN A 198 1.35 5.46 -22.12
N LEU A 199 1.99 4.45 -21.52
CA LEU A 199 1.50 3.79 -20.32
C LEU A 199 1.50 4.79 -19.16
N VAL A 200 0.35 5.02 -18.55
CA VAL A 200 0.15 5.84 -17.38
C VAL A 200 -0.14 4.96 -16.19
N TYR A 201 0.44 5.30 -15.04
CA TYR A 201 0.18 4.62 -13.79
C TYR A 201 -0.27 5.55 -12.68
N HIS A 202 -1.03 4.98 -11.75
CA HIS A 202 -1.39 5.59 -10.48
C HIS A 202 -1.20 4.53 -9.38
N ILE A 203 -0.66 4.97 -8.25
CA ILE A 203 -0.51 4.16 -7.04
C ILE A 203 -0.99 4.97 -5.83
N LEU A 204 -1.79 4.32 -5.01
CA LEU A 204 -2.28 4.82 -3.73
C LEU A 204 -2.12 3.71 -2.70
N ILE A 205 -1.44 4.02 -1.59
CA ILE A 205 -1.25 3.11 -0.46
C ILE A 205 -1.94 3.74 0.76
N GLU A 206 -2.83 3.00 1.39
CA GLU A 206 -3.67 3.46 2.49
C GLU A 206 -3.63 2.49 3.66
N CYS A 207 -3.69 3.04 4.86
CA CYS A 207 -3.95 2.30 6.08
C CYS A 207 -5.46 2.31 6.36
N LEU A 208 -6.00 1.15 6.72
CA LEU A 208 -7.39 0.89 7.08
C LEU A 208 -7.41 0.38 8.54
N PRO A 209 -7.34 1.28 9.53
CA PRO A 209 -7.32 0.88 10.93
C PRO A 209 -8.53 0.03 11.30
N GLY A 210 -8.25 -1.10 11.93
CA GLY A 210 -9.27 -2.04 12.36
C GLY A 210 -9.61 -3.14 11.35
N GLU A 211 -9.05 -3.12 10.15
CA GLU A 211 -9.16 -4.27 9.24
C GLU A 211 -8.14 -5.36 9.59
N SER A 212 -8.46 -6.61 9.25
CA SER A 212 -7.51 -7.74 9.40
C SER A 212 -6.33 -7.66 8.42
N LEU A 213 -6.56 -7.00 7.28
CA LEU A 213 -5.54 -6.66 6.28
C LEU A 213 -5.51 -5.12 6.18
N PRO A 214 -4.75 -4.45 7.07
CA PRO A 214 -4.88 -3.01 7.27
C PRO A 214 -4.27 -2.19 6.13
N TRP A 215 -3.51 -2.79 5.20
CA TRP A 215 -2.85 -2.03 4.14
C TRP A 215 -3.46 -2.32 2.78
N ARG A 216 -3.95 -1.26 2.12
CA ARG A 216 -4.53 -1.32 0.78
C ARG A 216 -3.63 -0.64 -0.24
N PHE A 217 -3.25 -1.39 -1.27
CA PHE A 217 -2.61 -0.90 -2.47
C PHE A 217 -3.66 -0.78 -3.58
N SER A 218 -3.95 0.44 -4.01
CA SER A 218 -4.78 0.72 -5.18
C SER A 218 -3.88 1.07 -6.36
N LEU A 219 -3.80 0.17 -7.34
CA LEU A 219 -2.93 0.28 -8.51
C LEU A 219 -3.76 0.45 -9.77
N THR A 220 -3.36 1.36 -10.64
CA THR A 220 -4.02 1.57 -11.94
C THR A 220 -2.99 1.70 -13.04
N ASN A 221 -3.26 1.07 -14.20
CA ASN A 221 -2.56 1.30 -15.46
C ASN A 221 -3.58 1.61 -16.56
N TYR A 222 -3.25 2.49 -17.48
CA TYR A 222 -3.98 2.71 -18.74
C TYR A 222 -3.03 3.35 -19.76
N PHE A 223 -3.41 3.39 -21.03
CA PHE A 223 -2.66 4.12 -22.06
C PHE A 223 -3.37 5.43 -22.39
N ALA A 224 -2.60 6.51 -22.52
CA ALA A 224 -3.13 7.81 -22.94
C ALA A 224 -2.09 8.62 -23.75
N PRO A 225 -2.54 9.50 -24.65
CA PRO A 225 -1.65 10.46 -25.30
C PRO A 225 -1.14 11.47 -24.27
N LEU A 226 0.04 12.03 -24.55
CA LEU A 226 0.61 13.10 -23.72
C LEU A 226 0.24 14.45 -24.33
N ARG A 227 -0.08 15.40 -23.46
CA ARG A 227 -0.28 16.81 -23.83
C ARG A 227 0.72 17.67 -23.11
N THR A 228 1.30 18.60 -23.85
CA THR A 228 2.18 19.61 -23.28
C THR A 228 1.41 20.92 -23.18
N SER A 229 1.35 21.48 -21.97
CA SER A 229 0.78 22.79 -21.72
C SER A 229 1.71 23.56 -20.79
N LYS A 230 2.07 24.79 -21.17
CA LYS A 230 2.98 25.67 -20.39
C LYS A 230 4.29 24.97 -19.97
N GLY A 231 4.89 24.19 -20.88
CA GLY A 231 6.14 23.45 -20.62
C GLY A 231 5.99 22.17 -19.79
N LEU A 232 4.79 21.85 -19.29
CA LEU A 232 4.52 20.62 -18.54
C LEU A 232 3.85 19.58 -19.43
N THR A 233 4.48 18.41 -19.54
CA THR A 233 3.92 17.26 -20.25
C THR A 233 3.15 16.39 -19.27
N GLN A 234 1.85 16.18 -19.53
CA GLN A 234 0.97 15.37 -18.71
C GLN A 234 0.11 14.42 -19.56
N PRO A 235 -0.32 13.28 -19.03
CA PRO A 235 -1.25 12.41 -19.75
C PRO A 235 -2.64 13.03 -19.89
N ASP A 236 -3.26 12.89 -21.06
CA ASP A 236 -4.67 13.23 -21.26
C ASP A 236 -5.56 12.09 -20.77
N THR A 237 -5.95 12.17 -19.49
CA THR A 237 -6.75 11.14 -18.82
C THR A 237 -8.14 10.94 -19.42
N ARG A 238 -8.65 11.89 -20.21
CA ARG A 238 -9.93 11.79 -20.91
C ARG A 238 -9.90 10.83 -22.08
N GLN A 239 -8.71 10.59 -22.65
CA GLN A 239 -8.48 9.70 -23.77
C GLN A 239 -7.82 8.37 -23.33
N ARG A 240 -8.09 7.95 -22.09
CA ARG A 240 -7.55 6.69 -21.55
C ARG A 240 -8.11 5.48 -22.31
N THR A 241 -7.24 4.52 -22.56
CA THR A 241 -7.56 3.22 -23.18
C THR A 241 -6.93 2.09 -22.38
N ASN A 242 -7.49 0.87 -22.50
CA ASN A 242 -6.97 -0.34 -21.86
C ASN A 242 -6.68 -0.19 -20.34
N GLU A 243 -7.69 0.28 -19.60
CA GLU A 243 -7.55 0.57 -18.16
C GLU A 243 -7.65 -0.71 -17.32
N HIS A 244 -6.63 -0.95 -16.50
CA HIS A 244 -6.60 -2.00 -15.49
C HIS A 244 -6.50 -1.38 -14.10
N LYS A 245 -7.38 -1.81 -13.19
CA LYS A 245 -7.37 -1.43 -11.77
C LYS A 245 -7.30 -2.66 -10.89
N LYS A 246 -6.54 -2.56 -9.81
CA LYS A 246 -6.50 -3.61 -8.79
C LYS A 246 -6.34 -3.00 -7.41
N GLN A 247 -7.10 -3.56 -6.46
CA GLN A 247 -6.85 -3.37 -5.05
C GLN A 247 -6.24 -4.65 -4.49
N VAL A 248 -5.12 -4.50 -3.78
CA VAL A 248 -4.44 -5.58 -3.08
C VAL A 248 -4.38 -5.24 -1.61
N TYR A 249 -4.72 -6.19 -0.77
CA TYR A 249 -4.69 -6.06 0.68
C TYR A 249 -3.57 -6.92 1.24
N VAL A 250 -2.75 -6.35 2.11
CA VAL A 250 -1.62 -7.04 2.75
C VAL A 250 -1.70 -6.91 4.27
N THR A 251 -1.10 -7.88 4.96
CA THR A 251 -1.04 -7.87 6.43
C THR A 251 -0.07 -6.80 6.94
N GLU A 252 -0.08 -6.54 8.24
CA GLU A 252 0.92 -5.68 8.88
C GLU A 252 2.33 -6.25 8.70
N GLU A 253 2.52 -7.57 8.87
CA GLU A 253 3.82 -8.23 8.76
C GLU A 253 4.38 -8.15 7.33
N GLU A 254 3.51 -8.36 6.34
CA GLU A 254 3.87 -8.24 4.93
C GLU A 254 4.31 -6.81 4.60
N MET A 255 3.59 -5.81 5.12
CA MET A 255 3.91 -4.40 4.94
C MET A 255 5.21 -4.01 5.67
N ALA A 256 5.36 -4.39 6.93
CA ALA A 256 6.57 -4.14 7.72
C ALA A 256 7.81 -4.70 7.03
N LEU A 257 7.72 -5.91 6.47
CA LEU A 257 8.81 -6.53 5.72
C LEU A 257 9.13 -5.78 4.42
N LEU A 258 8.11 -5.29 3.70
CA LEU A 258 8.31 -4.44 2.51
C LEU A 258 9.07 -3.16 2.88
N ILE A 259 8.61 -2.45 3.91
CA ILE A 259 9.21 -1.21 4.40
C ILE A 259 10.67 -1.43 4.81
N TYR A 260 10.91 -2.45 5.63
CA TYR A 260 12.27 -2.82 6.05
C TYR A 260 13.18 -3.09 4.84
N ARG A 261 12.71 -3.87 3.85
CA ARG A 261 13.50 -4.20 2.66
C ARG A 261 13.77 -2.99 1.78
N ILE A 262 12.81 -2.08 1.62
CA ILE A 262 13.03 -0.82 0.90
C ILE A 262 14.16 -0.02 1.57
N GLN A 263 14.05 0.23 2.87
CA GLN A 263 15.04 0.99 3.64
C GLN A 263 16.42 0.34 3.55
N ARG A 264 16.52 -0.95 3.89
CA ARG A 264 17.80 -1.67 3.86
C ARG A 264 18.42 -1.73 2.46
N THR A 265 17.61 -1.82 1.41
CA THR A 265 18.13 -1.83 0.04
C THR A 265 18.75 -0.48 -0.32
N MET A 266 18.15 0.64 0.11
CA MET A 266 18.75 1.97 -0.07
C MET A 266 20.07 2.09 0.69
N GLU A 267 20.08 1.80 1.99
CA GLU A 267 21.28 1.88 2.82
C GLU A 267 22.42 0.99 2.29
N CYS A 268 22.12 -0.23 1.87
CA CYS A 268 23.12 -1.12 1.26
C CYS A 268 23.63 -0.56 -0.08
N PHE A 269 22.75 -0.01 -0.91
CA PHE A 269 23.16 0.61 -2.18
C PHE A 269 24.08 1.81 -1.93
N GLU A 270 23.72 2.68 -1.00
CA GLU A 270 24.50 3.86 -0.62
C GLU A 270 25.88 3.45 -0.12
N ASN A 271 25.95 2.50 0.83
CA ASN A 271 27.23 2.01 1.36
C ASN A 271 28.12 1.40 0.26
N ASN A 272 27.53 0.63 -0.66
CA ASN A 272 28.27 0.02 -1.76
C ASN A 272 28.79 1.05 -2.77
N MET A 273 28.08 2.16 -2.96
CA MET A 273 28.40 3.17 -3.96
C MET A 273 29.21 4.34 -3.40
N PHE A 274 29.18 4.57 -2.08
CA PHE A 274 29.72 5.78 -1.45
C PHE A 274 31.20 6.00 -1.77
N ALA A 275 32.05 4.99 -1.60
CA ALA A 275 33.48 5.13 -1.87
C ALA A 275 33.76 5.54 -3.33
N LYS A 276 33.03 4.95 -4.29
CA LYS A 276 33.16 5.28 -5.71
C LYS A 276 32.67 6.71 -6.00
N GLN A 277 31.51 7.09 -5.47
CA GLN A 277 30.97 8.43 -5.67
C GLN A 277 31.83 9.52 -5.01
N TRP A 278 32.42 9.21 -3.86
CA TRP A 278 33.37 10.08 -3.19
C TRP A 278 34.63 10.32 -4.02
N ALA A 279 35.16 9.29 -4.68
CA ALA A 279 36.30 9.42 -5.58
C ALA A 279 35.97 10.34 -6.78
N PHE A 280 34.80 10.16 -7.41
CA PHE A 280 34.34 11.05 -8.49
C PHE A 280 34.21 12.51 -8.02
N ALA A 281 33.57 12.73 -6.88
CA ALA A 281 33.42 14.06 -6.30
C ALA A 281 34.76 14.74 -6.01
N SER A 282 35.72 13.98 -5.45
CA SER A 282 37.05 14.49 -5.10
C SER A 282 37.86 14.88 -6.35
N LYS A 283 37.81 14.04 -7.39
CA LYS A 283 38.46 14.31 -8.68
C LYS A 283 37.88 15.56 -9.35
N ALA A 284 36.56 15.68 -9.39
CA ALA A 284 35.90 16.85 -9.98
C ALA A 284 36.21 18.13 -9.19
N LEU A 285 36.27 18.07 -7.85
CA LEU A 285 36.66 19.21 -7.03
C LEU A 285 38.10 19.66 -7.30
N HIS A 286 39.03 18.71 -7.49
CA HIS A 286 40.41 19.04 -7.82
C HIS A 286 40.51 19.75 -9.18
N GLN A 287 39.86 19.21 -10.21
CA GLN A 287 39.82 19.81 -11.55
C GLN A 287 39.17 21.21 -11.55
N TYR A 288 38.12 21.39 -10.75
CA TYR A 288 37.46 22.69 -10.60
C TYR A 288 38.42 23.73 -10.01
N ARG A 289 39.20 23.35 -8.99
CA ARG A 289 40.18 24.24 -8.36
C ARG A 289 41.32 24.62 -9.31
N GLU A 290 41.82 23.68 -10.11
CA GLU A 290 42.86 23.95 -11.10
C GLU A 290 42.40 24.93 -12.19
N LYS A 291 41.13 24.83 -12.62
CA LYS A 291 40.55 25.74 -13.64
C LYS A 291 40.19 27.12 -13.10
N SER A 292 40.11 27.28 -11.79
CA SER A 292 39.69 28.53 -11.12
C SER A 292 40.89 29.38 -10.65
N LEU A 293 42.12 28.90 -10.88
CA LEU A 293 43.38 29.62 -10.70
C LEU A 293 43.88 30.14 -12.05
#